data_AF-W4LZ59-F1
#
_entry.id   AF-W4LZ59-F1
#
_cell.length_a   1.000
_cell.length_b   1.000
_cell.length_c   1.000
_cell.angle_alpha   90.00
_cell.angle_beta   90.00
_cell.angle_gamma   90.00
#
_symmetry.space_group_name_H-M   'P 1'
#
loop_
_entity.id
_entity.type
_entity.pdbx_description
1 polymer ?
#
loop_
_entity_poly.entity_id
_entity_poly.type
_entity_poly.pdbx_seq_one_letter_code
_entity_poly.pdbx_strand_id
1 'polypeptide(L)'
;MRADRKSQLALLIPFKDPRLNKTTCTEMSFRLMLRTNGSLSMADPTSSTQPPLDPVIQEFAACLRQRLGSQLDQVLLFGSRARGEAEDGSDYDMLVVVDHRTADVRAIILDIECQLLDRYGALVATVLRSKEEWQKSQGFPLARNIAREGRPL
;
A
#
# COMPACT_ATOMS: atom_id res chain seq x y z
N MET A 1 38.62 -3.99 33.32
CA MET A 1 38.80 -3.57 31.91
C MET A 1 37.50 -3.90 31.18
N ARG A 2 36.73 -2.88 30.79
CA ARG A 2 35.47 -3.03 30.04
C ARG A 2 35.82 -3.29 28.57
N ALA A 3 35.27 -4.35 27.97
CA ALA A 3 35.28 -4.53 26.52
C ALA A 3 33.85 -4.34 25.99
N ASP A 4 33.81 -3.49 24.97
CA ASP A 4 32.67 -2.76 24.47
C ASP A 4 31.78 -3.58 23.51
N ARG A 5 30.51 -3.17 23.43
CA ARG A 5 29.53 -3.60 22.42
C ARG A 5 29.89 -2.96 21.07
N LYS A 6 29.69 -3.68 19.96
CA LYS A 6 29.15 -3.17 18.67
C LYS A 6 29.17 -4.30 17.62
N SER A 7 27.99 -4.82 17.26
CA SER A 7 27.28 -4.44 16.02
C SER A 7 27.71 -5.33 14.85
N GLN A 8 27.06 -6.49 14.73
CA GLN A 8 27.19 -7.37 13.58
C GLN A 8 25.93 -7.27 12.71
N LEU A 9 26.18 -7.15 11.41
CA LEU A 9 25.29 -7.31 10.25
C LEU A 9 24.28 -6.18 9.95
N ALA A 10 24.79 -5.12 9.31
CA ALA A 10 24.05 -4.47 8.24
C ALA A 10 24.07 -5.39 7.00
N LEU A 11 22.94 -6.04 6.70
CA LEU A 11 22.77 -6.80 5.47
C LEU A 11 22.57 -5.79 4.32
N LEU A 12 23.68 -5.43 3.68
CA LEU A 12 23.70 -4.65 2.46
C LEU A 12 23.14 -5.56 1.34
N ILE A 13 21.93 -5.29 0.86
CA ILE A 13 21.42 -5.88 -0.39
C ILE A 13 21.73 -4.89 -1.51
N PRO A 14 22.66 -5.20 -2.45
CA PRO A 14 22.76 -4.44 -3.68
C PRO A 14 21.84 -5.10 -4.70
N PHE A 15 20.71 -4.47 -5.02
CA PHE A 15 19.97 -4.84 -6.22
C PHE A 15 19.71 -3.59 -7.05
N LYS A 16 20.62 -3.35 -8.01
CA LYS A 16 20.46 -2.33 -9.03
C LYS A 16 20.56 -3.04 -10.37
N ASP A 17 19.42 -3.47 -10.90
CA ASP A 17 19.32 -3.93 -12.29
C ASP A 17 19.12 -2.71 -13.21
N PRO A 18 20.06 -2.41 -14.12
CA PRO A 18 19.97 -1.27 -15.02
C PRO A 18 19.04 -1.50 -16.24
N ARG A 19 18.26 -2.59 -16.30
CA ARG A 19 17.43 -2.93 -17.47
C ARG A 19 15.91 -2.79 -17.30
N LEU A 20 15.42 -2.22 -16.20
CA LEU A 20 14.00 -1.89 -16.07
C LEU A 20 13.70 -0.60 -16.86
N ASN A 21 13.13 -0.79 -18.05
CA ASN A 21 12.45 0.23 -18.84
C ASN A 21 11.49 1.03 -17.93
N LYS A 22 11.78 2.32 -17.80
CA LYS A 22 11.10 3.27 -16.92
C LYS A 22 9.76 3.68 -17.52
N THR A 23 8.74 2.87 -17.33
CA THR A 23 7.35 3.37 -17.37
C THR A 23 6.92 3.57 -15.93
N THR A 24 7.25 4.74 -15.36
CA THR A 24 6.78 5.10 -14.03
C THR A 24 5.25 5.21 -14.07
N CYS A 25 4.57 4.62 -13.08
CA CYS A 25 3.11 4.64 -12.94
C CYS A 25 2.53 6.08 -12.92
N THR A 26 3.39 7.07 -12.70
CA THR A 26 3.09 8.50 -12.58
C THR A 26 2.57 9.18 -13.86
N GLU A 27 2.98 8.78 -15.06
CA GLU A 27 2.69 9.60 -16.26
C GLU A 27 1.22 9.57 -16.74
N MET A 28 0.39 8.62 -16.28
CA MET A 28 -1.01 8.53 -16.74
C MET A 28 -2.07 8.86 -15.66
N SER A 29 -1.77 8.71 -14.38
CA SER A 29 -2.77 8.94 -13.32
C SER A 29 -3.00 10.42 -12.99
N PHE A 30 -2.03 11.31 -13.26
CA PHE A 30 -2.23 12.75 -13.04
C PHE A 30 -3.18 13.39 -14.07
N ARG A 31 -3.36 12.76 -15.24
CA ARG A 31 -4.18 13.31 -16.34
C ARG A 31 -5.69 13.16 -16.14
N LEU A 32 -6.14 12.41 -15.12
CA LEU A 32 -7.57 12.16 -14.90
C LEU A 32 -8.24 13.15 -13.93
N MET A 33 -7.51 14.06 -13.27
CA MET A 33 -8.06 14.94 -12.21
C MET A 33 -8.23 16.43 -12.56
N LEU A 34 -8.17 16.85 -13.83
CA LEU A 34 -8.41 18.25 -14.20
C LEU A 34 -9.33 18.41 -15.42
N ARG A 35 -10.56 17.87 -15.32
CA ARG A 35 -11.67 18.26 -16.20
C ARG A 35 -12.96 18.43 -15.43
N THR A 36 -13.15 19.61 -14.84
CA THR A 36 -14.46 20.29 -14.78
C THR A 36 -14.25 21.79 -14.76
N ASN A 37 -14.67 22.47 -15.83
CA ASN A 37 -14.92 23.90 -15.83
C ASN A 37 -16.41 24.12 -15.51
N GLY A 38 -16.69 24.99 -14.54
CA GLY A 38 -17.90 25.81 -14.53
C GLY A 38 -19.08 25.28 -13.73
N SER A 39 -19.29 25.84 -12.54
CA SER A 39 -20.51 26.59 -12.17
C SER A 39 -20.53 26.84 -10.67
N LEU A 40 -20.58 28.10 -10.27
CA LEU A 40 -20.78 28.56 -8.91
C LEU A 40 -22.21 28.17 -8.44
N SER A 41 -22.35 27.38 -7.37
CA SER A 41 -23.61 27.26 -6.64
C SER A 41 -23.32 27.07 -5.15
N MET A 42 -23.92 27.93 -4.33
CA MET A 42 -23.75 27.94 -2.88
C MET A 42 -24.60 26.87 -2.19
N ALA A 43 -24.02 26.38 -1.09
CA ALA A 43 -24.62 25.71 0.07
C ALA A 43 -25.28 24.33 -0.13
N ASP A 44 -24.58 23.31 0.37
CA ASP A 44 -25.19 22.11 0.95
C ASP A 44 -24.44 21.76 2.26
N PRO A 45 -25.03 21.94 3.46
CA PRO A 45 -24.31 21.77 4.73
C PRO A 45 -24.27 20.31 5.23
N THR A 46 -24.48 19.33 4.36
CA THR A 46 -24.38 17.90 4.68
C THR A 46 -23.53 17.11 3.67
N SER A 47 -22.46 17.70 3.15
CA SER A 47 -21.40 16.90 2.52
C SER A 47 -20.44 16.43 3.61
N SER A 48 -20.54 15.16 4.01
CA SER A 48 -19.50 14.51 4.80
C SER A 48 -18.18 14.58 4.02
N THR A 49 -17.35 15.57 4.35
CA THR A 49 -15.99 15.70 3.83
C THR A 49 -15.23 14.45 4.27
N GLN A 50 -15.25 13.42 3.43
CA GLN A 50 -14.26 12.36 3.53
C GLN A 50 -12.90 13.07 3.49
N PRO A 51 -12.03 12.89 4.50
CA PRO A 51 -10.71 13.49 4.44
C PRO A 51 -10.06 13.10 3.11
N PRO A 52 -9.32 14.03 2.47
CA PRO A 52 -8.63 13.72 1.23
C PRO A 52 -7.84 12.42 1.42
N LEU A 53 -8.14 11.43 0.57
CA LEU A 53 -7.54 10.10 0.67
C LEU A 53 -6.01 10.25 0.64
N ASP A 54 -5.33 9.59 1.58
CA ASP A 54 -3.88 9.62 1.72
C ASP A 54 -3.20 9.25 0.37
N PRO A 55 -2.29 10.09 -0.15
CA PRO A 55 -1.69 9.88 -1.47
C PRO A 55 -0.88 8.57 -1.55
N VAL A 56 -0.30 8.10 -0.44
CA VAL A 56 0.43 6.82 -0.41
C VAL A 56 -0.54 5.66 -0.64
N ILE A 57 -1.70 5.70 0.02
CA ILE A 57 -2.74 4.68 -0.10
C ILE A 57 -3.30 4.65 -1.52
N GLN A 58 -3.59 5.82 -2.09
CA GLN A 58 -4.10 5.94 -3.46
C GLN A 58 -3.09 5.40 -4.47
N GLU A 59 -1.82 5.81 -4.35
CA GLU A 59 -0.79 5.40 -5.28
C GLU A 59 -0.50 3.90 -5.18
N PHE A 60 -0.42 3.34 -3.96
CA PHE A 60 -0.24 1.91 -3.76
C PHE A 60 -1.35 1.10 -4.44
N ALA A 61 -2.62 1.43 -4.17
CA ALA A 61 -3.76 0.73 -4.74
C ALA A 61 -3.83 0.86 -6.27
N ALA A 62 -3.52 2.05 -6.81
CA ALA A 62 -3.47 2.28 -8.26
C ALA A 62 -2.37 1.44 -8.93
N CYS A 63 -1.16 1.45 -8.38
CA CYS A 63 -0.02 0.66 -8.87
C CYS A 63 -0.33 -0.85 -8.86
N LEU A 64 -0.94 -1.36 -7.78
CA LEU A 64 -1.33 -2.77 -7.69
C LEU A 64 -2.35 -3.14 -8.77
N ARG A 65 -3.42 -2.36 -8.92
CA ARG A 65 -4.45 -2.61 -9.93
C ARG A 65 -3.87 -2.59 -11.35
N GLN A 66 -2.97 -1.65 -11.63
CA GLN A 66 -2.35 -1.55 -12.94
C GLN A 66 -1.42 -2.74 -13.23
N ARG A 67 -0.59 -3.16 -12.26
CA ARG A 67 0.48 -4.14 -12.49
C ARG A 67 0.05 -5.59 -12.30
N LEU A 68 -0.91 -5.85 -11.41
CA LEU A 68 -1.42 -7.19 -11.14
C LEU A 68 -2.70 -7.50 -11.92
N GLY A 69 -3.45 -6.47 -12.32
CA GLY A 69 -4.65 -6.61 -13.15
C GLY A 69 -5.66 -7.57 -12.52
N SER A 70 -6.06 -8.57 -13.29
CA SER A 70 -7.05 -9.57 -12.86
C SER A 70 -6.56 -10.50 -11.76
N GLN A 71 -5.25 -10.58 -11.49
CA GLN A 71 -4.73 -11.41 -10.40
C GLN A 71 -4.98 -10.81 -9.02
N LEU A 72 -5.34 -9.52 -8.94
CA LEU A 72 -5.63 -8.81 -7.70
C LEU A 72 -7.10 -9.00 -7.32
N ASP A 73 -7.35 -9.66 -6.18
CA ASP A 73 -8.70 -9.93 -5.68
C ASP A 73 -9.18 -8.81 -4.74
N GLN A 74 -8.36 -8.41 -3.76
CA GLN A 74 -8.71 -7.36 -2.81
C GLN A 74 -7.47 -6.70 -2.18
N VAL A 75 -7.61 -5.43 -1.84
CA VAL A 75 -6.63 -4.66 -1.05
C VAL A 75 -7.35 -4.04 0.13
N LEU A 76 -6.79 -4.21 1.33
CA LEU A 76 -7.35 -3.71 2.58
C LEU A 76 -6.26 -2.99 3.38
N LEU A 77 -6.54 -1.77 3.81
CA LEU A 77 -5.76 -1.11 4.85
C LEU A 77 -6.22 -1.64 6.22
N PHE A 78 -5.31 -2.00 7.10
CA PHE A 78 -5.61 -2.32 8.50
C PHE A 78 -4.65 -1.57 9.45
N GLY A 79 -4.63 -1.93 10.73
CA GLY A 79 -3.70 -1.33 11.68
C GLY A 79 -4.07 0.08 12.12
N SER A 80 -3.07 0.83 12.62
CA SER A 80 -3.29 2.14 13.25
C SER A 80 -3.92 3.16 12.31
N ARG A 81 -3.52 3.17 11.02
CA ARG A 81 -4.08 4.05 10.00
C ARG A 81 -5.54 3.74 9.68
N ALA A 82 -5.93 2.47 9.69
CA ALA A 82 -7.34 2.10 9.53
C ALA A 82 -8.19 2.52 10.75
N ARG A 83 -7.61 2.45 11.96
CA ARG A 83 -8.27 2.88 13.20
C ARG A 83 -8.31 4.40 13.42
N GLY A 84 -7.51 5.17 12.67
CA GLY A 84 -7.38 6.61 12.87
C GLY A 84 -6.50 6.98 14.08
N GLU A 85 -5.68 6.04 14.55
CA GLU A 85 -4.79 6.17 15.70
C GLU A 85 -3.32 6.33 15.26
N ALA A 86 -3.08 6.57 13.97
CA ALA A 86 -1.73 6.68 13.43
C ALA A 86 -1.09 8.03 13.80
N GLU A 87 0.15 7.97 14.24
CA GLU A 87 1.04 9.12 14.40
C GLU A 87 1.86 9.35 13.12
N ASP A 88 2.50 10.51 13.02
CA ASP A 88 3.43 10.82 11.93
C ASP A 88 4.54 9.78 11.85
N GLY A 89 4.76 9.23 10.66
CA GLY A 89 5.73 8.14 10.44
C GLY A 89 5.21 6.74 10.73
N SER A 90 3.95 6.56 11.13
CA SER A 90 3.35 5.23 11.26
C SER A 90 3.32 4.48 9.92
N ASP A 91 3.65 3.19 9.98
CA ASP A 91 3.59 2.25 8.86
C ASP A 91 2.20 2.17 8.23
N TYR A 92 2.15 1.71 6.99
CA TYR A 92 0.92 1.41 6.26
C TYR A 92 0.75 -0.09 6.19
N ASP A 93 -0.04 -0.64 7.11
CA ASP A 93 -0.36 -2.06 7.13
C ASP A 93 -1.40 -2.41 6.05
N MET A 94 -0.98 -3.19 5.06
CA MET A 94 -1.80 -3.54 3.91
C MET A 94 -1.96 -5.05 3.78
N LEU A 95 -3.19 -5.52 3.57
CA LEU A 95 -3.45 -6.88 3.12
C LEU A 95 -3.69 -6.84 1.62
N VAL A 96 -2.91 -7.62 0.88
CA VAL A 96 -3.08 -7.84 -0.55
C VAL A 96 -3.44 -9.30 -0.76
N VAL A 97 -4.62 -9.53 -1.32
CA VAL A 97 -5.07 -10.86 -1.71
C VAL A 97 -5.05 -10.98 -3.22
N VAL A 98 -4.44 -12.06 -3.69
CA VAL A 98 -4.32 -12.40 -5.11
C VAL A 98 -4.86 -13.79 -5.37
N ASP A 99 -5.12 -14.13 -6.63
CA ASP A 99 -5.50 -15.49 -7.00
C ASP A 99 -4.38 -16.49 -6.65
N HIS A 100 -3.15 -16.17 -7.06
CA HIS A 100 -1.97 -17.02 -6.84
C HIS A 100 -0.78 -16.22 -6.34
N ARG A 101 -0.14 -16.71 -5.27
CA ARG A 101 1.12 -16.16 -4.78
C ARG A 101 2.28 -16.67 -5.59
N THR A 102 2.78 -15.84 -6.50
CA THR A 102 4.00 -16.12 -7.27
C THR A 102 5.14 -15.22 -6.80
N ALA A 103 6.38 -15.60 -7.15
CA ALA A 103 7.54 -14.76 -6.92
C ALA A 103 7.41 -13.41 -7.65
N ASP A 104 6.83 -13.40 -8.85
CA ASP A 104 6.63 -12.20 -9.67
C ASP A 104 5.65 -11.23 -9.02
N VAL A 105 4.52 -11.73 -8.49
CA VAL A 105 3.56 -10.92 -7.73
C VAL A 105 4.26 -10.26 -6.53
N ARG A 106 5.05 -11.04 -5.79
CA ARG A 106 5.80 -10.50 -4.65
C ARG A 106 6.84 -9.47 -5.09
N ALA A 107 7.56 -9.70 -6.19
CA ALA A 107 8.52 -8.75 -6.73
C ALA A 107 7.86 -7.43 -7.16
N ILE A 108 6.67 -7.50 -7.79
CA ILE A 108 5.87 -6.33 -8.14
C ILE A 108 5.50 -5.53 -6.89
N ILE A 109 5.00 -6.18 -5.85
CA ILE A 109 4.60 -5.52 -4.61
C ILE A 109 5.81 -4.83 -3.96
N LEU A 110 6.93 -5.55 -3.81
CA LEU A 110 8.17 -5.00 -3.25
C LEU A 110 8.68 -3.78 -4.02
N ASP A 111 8.62 -3.82 -5.35
CA ASP A 111 9.01 -2.68 -6.18
C ASP A 111 8.09 -1.46 -5.97
N ILE A 112 6.78 -1.66 -5.79
CA ILE A 112 5.85 -0.58 -5.43
C ILE A 112 6.17 -0.04 -4.02
N GLU A 113 6.38 -0.92 -3.04
CA GLU A 113 6.73 -0.53 -1.65
C GLU A 113 8.02 0.30 -1.61
N CYS A 114 9.06 -0.12 -2.34
CA CYS A 114 10.31 0.63 -2.47
C CYS A 114 10.09 2.02 -3.10
N GLN A 115 9.29 2.10 -4.17
CA GLN A 115 8.98 3.38 -4.81
C GLN A 115 8.24 4.34 -3.87
N LEU A 116 7.33 3.84 -3.04
CA LEU A 116 6.60 4.65 -2.06
C LEU A 116 7.51 5.09 -0.91
N LEU A 117 8.40 4.21 -0.44
CA LEU A 117 9.41 4.56 0.54
C LEU A 117 10.33 5.65 0.02
N ASP A 118 10.84 5.52 -1.20
CA ASP A 118 11.75 6.50 -1.81
C ASP A 118 11.07 7.86 -2.04
N ARG A 119 9.79 7.87 -2.45
CA ARG A 119 9.07 9.10 -2.81
C ARG A 119 8.46 9.82 -1.61
N TYR A 120 7.91 9.08 -0.65
CA TYR A 120 7.12 9.63 0.44
C TYR A 120 7.77 9.42 1.81
N GLY A 121 8.87 8.67 1.90
CA GLY A 121 9.40 8.20 3.19
C GLY A 121 8.43 7.25 3.91
N ALA A 122 7.50 6.64 3.17
CA ALA A 122 6.40 5.86 3.72
C ALA A 122 6.72 4.36 3.70
N LEU A 123 6.76 3.72 4.87
CA LEU A 123 6.90 2.27 4.96
C LEU A 123 5.54 1.59 4.78
N VAL A 124 5.35 0.93 3.64
CA VAL A 124 4.18 0.08 3.38
C VAL A 124 4.52 -1.36 3.70
N ALA A 125 3.81 -1.94 4.67
CA ALA A 125 4.02 -3.30 5.14
C ALA A 125 2.90 -4.21 4.60
N THR A 126 3.21 -5.03 3.60
CA THR A 126 2.21 -5.90 2.98
C THR A 126 2.18 -7.31 3.57
N VAL A 127 0.99 -7.74 3.99
CA VAL A 127 0.62 -9.14 4.17
C VAL A 127 0.07 -9.67 2.85
N LEU A 128 0.86 -10.46 2.13
CA LEU A 128 0.44 -11.10 0.88
C LEU A 128 -0.20 -12.47 1.13
N ARG A 129 -1.42 -12.67 0.63
CA ARG A 129 -2.16 -13.95 0.70
C ARG A 129 -2.72 -14.35 -0.66
N SER A 130 -2.81 -15.66 -0.92
CA SER A 130 -3.73 -16.12 -1.96
C SER A 130 -5.17 -16.08 -1.44
N LYS A 131 -6.15 -16.10 -2.33
CA LYS A 131 -7.57 -16.19 -1.96
C LYS A 131 -7.87 -17.39 -1.05
N GLU A 132 -7.30 -18.54 -1.38
CA GLU A 132 -7.45 -19.77 -0.58
C GLU A 132 -6.80 -19.62 0.80
N GLU A 133 -5.59 -19.08 0.89
CA GLU A 133 -4.92 -18.83 2.17
C GLU A 133 -5.71 -17.86 3.03
N TRP A 134 -6.26 -16.80 2.42
CA TRP A 134 -7.04 -15.80 3.11
C TRP A 134 -8.31 -16.40 3.73
N GLN A 135 -9.06 -17.19 2.94
CA GLN A 135 -10.24 -17.91 3.41
C GLN A 135 -9.94 -18.88 4.56
N LYS A 136 -8.84 -19.63 4.48
CA LYS A 136 -8.42 -20.54 5.56
C LYS A 136 -7.95 -19.80 6.80
N SER A 137 -7.53 -18.54 6.67
CA SER A 137 -6.94 -17.77 7.76
C SER A 137 -7.94 -17.08 8.70
N GLN A 138 -9.25 -17.09 8.38
CA GLN A 138 -10.28 -16.32 9.10
C GLN A 138 -10.39 -16.65 10.60
N GLY A 139 -9.88 -17.80 11.04
CA GLY A 139 -9.81 -18.19 12.45
C GLY A 139 -8.67 -17.54 13.25
N PHE A 140 -7.64 -16.99 12.59
CA PHE A 140 -6.45 -16.47 13.26
C PHE A 140 -6.60 -15.01 13.72
N PRO A 141 -5.88 -14.58 14.77
CA PRO A 141 -5.98 -13.22 15.33
C PRO A 141 -5.82 -12.11 14.29
N LEU A 142 -4.84 -12.22 13.39
CA LEU A 142 -4.61 -11.21 12.35
C LEU A 142 -5.82 -11.07 11.41
N ALA A 143 -6.37 -12.18 10.93
CA ALA A 143 -7.52 -12.13 10.03
C ALA A 143 -8.76 -11.56 10.72
N ARG A 144 -8.97 -11.89 12.01
CA ARG A 144 -10.04 -11.30 12.83
C ARG A 144 -9.88 -9.79 13.02
N ASN A 145 -8.66 -9.32 13.26
CA ASN A 145 -8.38 -7.89 13.38
C ASN A 145 -8.69 -7.18 12.07
N ILE A 146 -8.18 -7.70 10.95
CA ILE A 146 -8.44 -7.15 9.61
C ILE A 146 -9.94 -7.18 9.28
N ALA A 147 -10.66 -8.24 9.64
CA ALA A 147 -12.11 -8.30 9.42
C ALA A 147 -12.87 -7.24 10.24
N ARG A 148 -12.35 -6.86 11.41
CA ARG A 148 -12.98 -5.86 12.30
C ARG A 148 -12.66 -4.43 11.90
N GLU A 149 -11.42 -4.16 11.52
CA GLU A 149 -10.90 -2.79 11.34
C GLU A 149 -10.52 -2.45 9.90
N GLY A 150 -10.44 -3.45 9.03
CA GLY A 150 -9.95 -3.31 7.66
C GLY A 150 -10.83 -2.40 6.81
N ARG A 151 -10.19 -1.53 6.04
CA ARG A 151 -10.83 -0.63 5.09
C ARG A 151 -10.50 -1.05 3.66
N PRO A 152 -11.50 -1.41 2.82
CA PRO A 152 -11.26 -1.73 1.43
C PRO A 152 -10.82 -0.48 0.65
N LEU A 153 -9.89 -0.68 -0.28
CA LEU A 153 -9.34 0.37 -1.13
C LEU A 153 -9.82 0.25 -2.57
#